data_AF-A0A1Z4RDI9-F1
#
_entry.id   AF-A0A1Z4RDI9-F1
#
_cell.length_a   1.000
_cell.length_b   1.000
_cell.length_c   1.000
_cell.angle_alpha   90.00
_cell.angle_beta   90.00
_cell.angle_gamma   90.00
#
_symmetry.space_group_name_H-M   'P 1'
#
loop_
_entity.id
_entity.type
_entity.pdbx_description
1 polymer ?
#
loop_
_entity_poly.entity_id
_entity_poly.type
_entity_poly.pdbx_seq_one_letter_code
_entity_poly.pdbx_strand_id
1 'polypeptide(L)'
;MTALTIATESYEQHHQISSNPTVHIEQSTLEYLHTAFLLYKCKQTHSKREYRVLLSEYSWDKGNAEEKRSLKIAEHFQAFVNRPEDLAVLPVPVLLRLCSRNYKVLIHELQGYRQFSCTEVLELIEERRAFLKSQSKDKKEGNWRATPDGNRYYTFGKIMEDDQQTGVLTEKLIEQTGLSPQRIVRMAIADLYEKQQTEITQDEIDDFVAATTGEVDVVEDADWEYLQEPEELDIGCEEDGYVEVTNQTSLSDTQTDAEILADILRSAWDYEEVRRGLYQYQSVKEEAWHLLSNSERQSVCQLLPEPIKKLSHAKQERLIVNFYELESGGMYAVFTADCHLIERIVSIHSLDQFLDDLRAKLKFD
;
A
#
# COMPACT_ATOMS: atom_id res chain seq x y z
N MET A 1 63.84 -0.17 4.75
CA MET A 1 62.69 0.45 4.07
C MET A 1 62.13 -0.55 3.10
N THR A 2 61.05 -1.23 3.46
CA THR A 2 60.30 -2.13 2.59
C THR A 2 58.84 -1.94 2.95
N ALA A 3 58.16 -1.05 2.21
CA ALA A 3 56.72 -0.89 2.28
C ALA A 3 56.09 -2.06 1.51
N LEU A 4 55.33 -2.89 2.21
CA LEU A 4 54.44 -3.88 1.59
C LEU A 4 53.19 -3.14 1.11
N THR A 5 53.09 -2.94 -0.20
CA THR A 5 51.88 -2.48 -0.86
C THR A 5 50.95 -3.69 -1.00
N ILE A 6 49.95 -3.81 -0.12
CA ILE A 6 48.85 -4.77 -0.31
C ILE A 6 47.93 -4.14 -1.36
N ALA A 7 48.10 -4.53 -2.61
CA ALA A 7 47.11 -4.29 -3.64
C ALA A 7 45.95 -5.26 -3.38
N THR A 8 44.88 -4.77 -2.76
CA THR A 8 43.61 -5.50 -2.68
C THR A 8 43.04 -5.62 -4.08
N GLU A 9 43.02 -6.84 -4.63
CA GLU A 9 42.35 -7.17 -5.89
C GLU A 9 40.88 -6.74 -5.80
N SER A 10 40.34 -6.21 -6.91
CA SER A 10 38.93 -5.79 -6.93
C SER A 10 38.01 -7.02 -6.82
N TYR A 11 36.84 -6.83 -6.21
CA TYR A 11 35.83 -7.89 -6.02
C TYR A 11 35.55 -8.69 -7.30
N GLU A 12 35.47 -7.99 -8.44
CA GLU A 12 35.20 -8.56 -9.76
C GLU A 12 36.32 -9.51 -10.22
N GLN A 13 37.58 -9.15 -9.95
CA GLN A 13 38.75 -9.97 -10.29
C GLN A 13 38.82 -11.23 -9.42
N HIS A 14 38.50 -11.10 -8.13
CA HIS A 14 38.49 -12.22 -7.19
C HIS A 14 37.41 -13.26 -7.55
N HIS A 15 36.26 -12.81 -8.04
CA HIS A 15 35.11 -13.67 -8.34
C HIS A 15 34.94 -14.01 -9.83
N GLN A 16 35.81 -13.51 -10.71
CA GLN A 16 35.76 -13.73 -12.17
C GLN A 16 34.41 -13.34 -12.79
N ILE A 17 33.82 -12.26 -12.29
CA ILE A 17 32.51 -11.78 -12.69
C ILE A 17 32.61 -10.51 -13.51
N SER A 18 31.63 -10.26 -14.39
CA SER A 18 31.49 -9.01 -15.13
C SER A 18 31.45 -7.81 -14.17
N SER A 19 32.15 -6.73 -14.53
CA SER A 19 32.09 -5.45 -13.82
C SER A 19 30.73 -4.75 -13.91
N ASN A 20 29.89 -5.16 -14.85
CA ASN A 20 28.54 -4.60 -14.99
C ASN A 20 27.56 -5.40 -14.12
N PRO A 21 27.04 -4.83 -13.01
CA PRO A 21 26.12 -5.54 -12.11
C PRO A 21 24.81 -5.94 -12.78
N THR A 22 24.36 -5.21 -13.80
CA THR A 22 23.11 -5.50 -14.53
C THR A 22 23.18 -6.84 -15.25
N VAL A 23 24.35 -7.23 -15.79
CA VAL A 23 24.53 -8.51 -16.48
C VAL A 23 24.24 -9.69 -15.56
N HIS A 24 24.61 -9.57 -14.28
CA HIS A 24 24.34 -10.63 -13.28
C HIS A 24 22.86 -10.71 -12.92
N ILE A 25 22.17 -9.56 -12.86
CA ILE A 25 20.72 -9.50 -12.62
C ILE A 25 19.96 -10.10 -13.81
N GLU A 26 20.36 -9.79 -15.03
CA GLU A 26 19.77 -10.35 -16.26
C GLU A 26 19.98 -11.86 -16.32
N GLN A 27 21.18 -12.35 -16.02
CA GLN A 27 21.47 -13.79 -15.98
C GLN A 27 20.62 -14.49 -14.90
N SER A 28 20.51 -13.92 -13.71
CA SER A 28 19.67 -14.47 -12.64
C SER A 28 18.19 -14.47 -13.02
N THR A 29 17.71 -13.42 -13.67
CA THR A 29 16.33 -13.32 -14.16
C THR A 29 16.08 -14.34 -15.28
N LEU A 30 17.03 -14.52 -16.19
CA LEU A 30 16.94 -15.52 -17.26
C LEU A 30 16.81 -16.94 -16.69
N GLU A 31 17.66 -17.30 -15.72
CA GLU A 31 17.58 -18.60 -15.04
C GLU A 31 16.23 -18.79 -14.32
N TYR A 32 15.73 -17.72 -13.69
CA TYR A 32 14.41 -17.71 -13.06
C TYR A 32 13.29 -17.95 -14.09
N LEU A 33 13.34 -17.28 -15.24
CA LEU A 33 12.35 -17.42 -16.32
C LEU A 33 12.35 -18.84 -16.90
N HIS A 34 13.52 -19.44 -17.13
CA HIS A 34 13.62 -20.83 -17.55
C HIS A 34 12.96 -21.77 -16.55
N THR A 35 13.23 -21.57 -15.27
CA THR A 35 12.62 -22.34 -14.17
C THR A 35 11.10 -22.16 -14.17
N ALA A 36 10.61 -20.93 -14.27
CA ALA A 36 9.19 -20.62 -14.31
C ALA A 36 8.47 -21.29 -15.49
N PHE A 37 9.02 -21.23 -16.69
CA PHE A 37 8.43 -21.86 -17.87
C PHE A 37 8.47 -23.40 -17.80
N LEU A 38 9.56 -23.98 -17.29
CA LEU A 38 9.65 -25.42 -17.06
C LEU A 38 8.62 -25.89 -16.03
N LEU A 39 8.49 -25.15 -14.92
CA LEU A 39 7.53 -25.43 -13.86
C LEU A 39 6.08 -25.38 -14.37
N TYR A 40 5.76 -24.36 -15.17
CA TYR A 40 4.46 -24.23 -15.81
C TYR A 40 4.17 -25.37 -16.78
N LYS A 41 5.15 -25.75 -17.60
CA LYS A 41 5.03 -26.93 -18.48
C LYS A 41 4.79 -28.20 -17.67
N CYS A 42 5.55 -28.42 -16.60
CA CYS A 42 5.36 -29.58 -15.72
C CYS A 42 3.96 -29.61 -15.10
N LYS A 43 3.43 -28.46 -14.66
CA LYS A 43 2.07 -28.34 -14.11
C LYS A 43 0.99 -28.68 -15.14
N GLN A 44 1.22 -28.36 -16.42
CA GLN A 44 0.27 -28.65 -17.51
C GLN A 44 0.32 -30.10 -17.98
N THR A 45 1.52 -30.73 -18.00
CA THR A 45 1.69 -32.09 -18.56
C THR A 45 1.47 -33.22 -17.55
N HIS A 46 1.60 -32.95 -16.25
CA HIS A 46 1.50 -33.97 -15.20
C HIS A 46 0.17 -33.88 -14.43
N SER A 47 -0.30 -35.01 -13.92
CA SER A 47 -1.43 -35.01 -12.99
C SER A 47 -1.08 -34.27 -11.69
N LYS A 48 -2.10 -33.80 -10.95
CA LYS A 48 -1.92 -33.11 -9.66
C LYS A 48 -1.09 -33.90 -8.63
N ARG A 49 -1.01 -35.22 -8.77
CA ARG A 49 -0.24 -36.12 -7.89
C ARG A 49 1.21 -36.21 -8.35
N GLU A 50 1.43 -36.45 -9.64
CA GLU A 50 2.78 -36.51 -10.22
C GLU A 50 3.51 -35.17 -10.10
N TYR A 51 2.80 -34.06 -10.35
CA TYR A 51 3.35 -32.72 -10.17
C TYR A 51 3.81 -32.47 -8.72
N ARG A 52 3.07 -32.94 -7.71
CA ARG A 52 3.48 -32.84 -6.30
C ARG A 52 4.74 -33.64 -6.01
N VAL A 53 4.87 -34.83 -6.58
CA VAL A 53 6.07 -35.67 -6.41
C VAL A 53 7.29 -34.98 -7.01
N LEU A 54 7.16 -34.42 -8.22
CA LEU A 54 8.22 -33.66 -8.89
C LEU A 54 8.64 -32.42 -8.10
N LEU A 55 7.67 -31.67 -7.56
CA LEU A 55 7.96 -30.52 -6.70
C LEU A 55 8.79 -30.92 -5.49
N SER A 56 8.39 -31.98 -4.78
CA SER A 56 9.14 -32.50 -3.62
C SER A 56 10.53 -33.01 -4.00
N GLU A 57 10.71 -33.62 -5.17
CA GLU A 57 12.01 -34.07 -5.68
C GLU A 57 12.97 -32.90 -5.93
N TYR A 58 12.46 -31.78 -6.46
CA TYR A 58 13.26 -30.58 -6.71
C TYR A 58 13.39 -29.66 -5.50
N SER A 59 12.93 -30.07 -4.31
CA SER A 59 12.89 -29.23 -3.10
C SER A 59 12.02 -27.97 -3.23
N TRP A 60 10.98 -28.02 -4.07
CA TRP A 60 9.95 -26.99 -4.14
C TRP A 60 8.71 -27.47 -3.37
N ASP A 61 8.26 -26.66 -2.42
CA ASP A 61 7.02 -26.95 -1.72
C ASP A 61 5.81 -26.47 -2.52
N LYS A 62 4.83 -27.37 -2.70
CA LYS A 62 3.59 -26.99 -3.37
C LYS A 62 2.86 -25.91 -2.56
N GLY A 63 2.52 -24.81 -3.22
CA GLY A 63 1.84 -23.68 -2.64
C GLY A 63 2.77 -22.64 -2.02
N ASN A 64 4.10 -22.86 -2.08
CA ASN A 64 5.09 -21.85 -1.69
C ASN A 64 4.89 -20.56 -2.51
N ALA A 65 5.18 -19.43 -1.87
CA ALA A 65 5.16 -18.11 -2.51
C ALA A 65 6.00 -18.12 -3.80
N GLU A 66 7.15 -18.79 -3.82
CA GLU A 66 8.03 -18.83 -5.00
C GLU A 66 7.45 -19.64 -6.16
N GLU A 67 6.83 -20.79 -5.88
CA GLU A 67 6.12 -21.59 -6.87
C GLU A 67 4.97 -20.78 -7.49
N LYS A 68 4.17 -20.12 -6.64
CA LYS A 68 3.06 -19.29 -7.09
C LYS A 68 3.53 -18.10 -7.94
N ARG A 69 4.60 -17.42 -7.54
CA ARG A 69 5.22 -16.32 -8.30
C ARG A 69 5.72 -16.78 -9.68
N SER A 70 6.46 -17.89 -9.69
CA SER A 70 7.00 -18.49 -10.92
C SER A 70 5.89 -18.89 -11.89
N LEU A 71 4.87 -19.61 -11.39
CA LEU A 71 3.73 -20.02 -12.20
C LEU A 71 2.94 -18.84 -12.75
N LYS A 72 2.76 -17.77 -11.96
CA LYS A 72 2.06 -16.56 -12.38
C LYS A 72 2.82 -15.85 -13.51
N ILE A 73 4.13 -15.69 -13.39
CA ILE A 73 4.95 -15.11 -14.47
C ILE A 73 4.80 -15.95 -15.73
N ALA A 74 5.01 -17.27 -15.62
CA ALA A 74 4.93 -18.16 -16.77
C ALA A 74 3.57 -18.08 -17.45
N GLU A 75 2.47 -18.12 -16.71
CA GLU A 75 1.10 -18.05 -17.23
C GLU A 75 0.85 -16.79 -18.07
N HIS A 76 1.30 -15.62 -17.59
CA HIS A 76 1.07 -14.35 -18.28
C HIS A 76 2.01 -14.11 -19.46
N PHE A 77 3.23 -14.64 -19.42
CA PHE A 77 4.28 -14.39 -20.41
C PHE A 77 4.49 -15.54 -21.41
N GLN A 78 3.46 -16.37 -21.65
CA GLN A 78 3.55 -17.51 -22.58
C GLN A 78 4.03 -17.15 -24.00
N ALA A 79 3.78 -15.92 -24.47
CA ALA A 79 4.25 -15.45 -25.78
C ALA A 79 5.77 -15.34 -25.90
N PHE A 80 6.49 -15.38 -24.78
CA PHE A 80 7.95 -15.24 -24.69
C PHE A 80 8.67 -16.56 -24.37
N VAL A 81 7.97 -17.70 -24.30
CA VAL A 81 8.56 -19.01 -23.97
C VAL A 81 9.72 -19.38 -24.89
N ASN A 82 9.68 -18.98 -26.16
CA ASN A 82 10.73 -19.26 -27.15
C ASN A 82 11.84 -18.19 -27.20
N ARG A 83 11.72 -17.13 -26.40
CA ARG A 83 12.64 -15.98 -26.34
C ARG A 83 12.69 -15.39 -24.92
N PRO A 84 13.02 -16.19 -23.89
CA PRO A 84 13.08 -15.70 -22.51
C PRO A 84 14.14 -14.61 -22.31
N GLU A 85 15.15 -14.55 -23.18
CA GLU A 85 16.20 -13.53 -23.18
C GLU A 85 15.61 -12.12 -23.37
N ASP A 86 14.56 -12.00 -24.19
CA ASP A 86 13.86 -10.72 -24.41
C ASP A 86 13.21 -10.20 -23.11
N LEU A 87 12.80 -11.09 -22.21
CA LEU A 87 12.24 -10.74 -20.90
C LEU A 87 13.29 -10.60 -19.80
N ALA A 88 14.45 -11.23 -19.95
CA ALA A 88 15.50 -11.27 -18.92
C ALA A 88 16.07 -9.89 -18.59
N VAL A 89 15.92 -8.92 -19.50
CA VAL A 89 16.23 -7.50 -19.27
C VAL A 89 15.40 -6.89 -18.12
N LEU A 90 14.29 -7.52 -17.72
CA LEU A 90 13.39 -7.06 -16.67
C LEU A 90 13.61 -7.84 -15.37
N PRO A 91 13.96 -7.18 -14.26
CA PRO A 91 14.04 -7.85 -12.96
C PRO A 91 12.73 -8.56 -12.58
N VAL A 92 12.81 -9.68 -11.86
CA VAL A 92 11.65 -10.47 -11.40
C VAL A 92 10.55 -9.63 -10.73
N PRO A 93 10.84 -8.64 -9.87
CA PRO A 93 9.80 -7.77 -9.29
C PRO A 93 9.00 -6.97 -10.34
N VAL A 94 9.65 -6.55 -11.43
CA VAL A 94 9.00 -5.84 -12.54
C VAL A 94 8.07 -6.79 -13.30
N LEU A 95 8.54 -8.00 -13.59
CA LEU A 95 7.71 -9.05 -14.21
C LEU A 95 6.46 -9.36 -13.39
N LEU A 96 6.60 -9.49 -12.06
CA LEU A 96 5.46 -9.70 -11.16
C LEU A 96 4.48 -8.52 -11.15
N ARG A 97 5.00 -7.29 -11.21
CA ARG A 97 4.17 -6.07 -11.28
C ARG A 97 3.33 -6.05 -12.55
N LEU A 98 3.92 -6.41 -13.69
CA LEU A 98 3.22 -6.51 -14.98
C LEU A 98 2.09 -7.56 -14.95
N CYS A 99 2.23 -8.63 -14.16
CA CYS A 99 1.17 -9.64 -13.99
C CYS A 99 -0.06 -9.17 -13.18
N SER A 100 -0.05 -7.94 -12.63
CA SER A 100 -1.21 -7.44 -11.87
C SER A 100 -2.31 -6.87 -12.78
N ARG A 101 -3.55 -6.82 -12.28
CA ARG A 101 -4.75 -6.45 -13.07
C ARG A 101 -4.60 -5.10 -13.81
N ASN A 102 -3.96 -4.14 -13.17
CA ASN A 102 -3.82 -2.77 -13.67
C ASN A 102 -2.79 -2.61 -14.80
N TYR A 103 -1.77 -3.49 -14.81
CA TYR A 103 -0.62 -3.41 -15.72
C TYR A 103 -0.56 -4.57 -16.71
N LYS A 104 -1.39 -5.61 -16.56
CA LYS A 104 -1.46 -6.76 -17.49
C LYS A 104 -1.66 -6.33 -18.95
N VAL A 105 -2.32 -5.20 -19.20
CA VAL A 105 -2.50 -4.64 -20.55
C VAL A 105 -1.16 -4.38 -21.24
N LEU A 106 -0.13 -3.96 -20.49
CA LEU A 106 1.20 -3.70 -21.03
C LEU A 106 1.88 -4.98 -21.53
N ILE A 107 1.55 -6.15 -21.00
CA ILE A 107 2.11 -7.42 -21.48
C ILE A 107 1.74 -7.65 -22.95
N HIS A 108 0.51 -7.30 -23.35
CA HIS A 108 0.10 -7.39 -24.75
C HIS A 108 0.82 -6.38 -25.63
N GLU A 109 1.09 -5.19 -25.10
CA GLU A 109 1.87 -4.16 -25.80
C GLU A 109 3.30 -4.63 -26.05
N LEU A 110 3.96 -5.18 -25.03
CA LEU A 110 5.32 -5.73 -25.10
C LEU A 110 5.48 -6.86 -26.12
N GLN A 111 4.42 -7.63 -26.38
CA GLN A 111 4.46 -8.68 -27.43
C GLN A 111 4.68 -8.10 -28.84
N GLY A 112 4.24 -6.85 -29.08
CA GLY A 112 4.41 -6.16 -30.35
C GLY A 112 5.81 -5.60 -30.58
N TYR A 113 6.62 -5.47 -29.53
CA TYR A 113 8.00 -5.01 -29.64
C TYR A 113 8.93 -6.13 -30.09
N ARG A 114 9.88 -5.79 -30.97
CA ARG A 114 10.96 -6.71 -31.35
C ARG A 114 12.00 -6.84 -30.25
N GLN A 115 12.29 -5.75 -29.56
CA GLN A 115 13.18 -5.66 -28.41
C GLN A 115 12.74 -4.46 -27.58
N PHE A 116 12.92 -4.55 -26.27
CA PHE A 116 12.68 -3.47 -25.33
C PHE A 116 13.76 -3.52 -24.24
N SER A 117 13.95 -2.39 -23.57
CA SER A 117 14.85 -2.22 -22.43
C SER A 117 14.07 -2.09 -21.13
N CYS A 118 14.73 -2.34 -20.01
CA CYS A 118 14.12 -2.17 -18.70
C CYS A 118 13.58 -0.75 -18.47
N THR A 119 14.33 0.26 -18.93
CA THR A 119 13.94 1.67 -18.81
C THR A 119 12.65 1.99 -19.56
N GLU A 120 12.51 1.52 -20.80
CA GLU A 120 11.29 1.73 -21.59
C GLU A 120 10.06 1.08 -20.94
N VAL A 121 10.22 -0.12 -20.37
CA VAL A 121 9.11 -0.80 -19.68
C VAL A 121 8.73 -0.09 -18.38
N LEU A 122 9.70 0.48 -17.67
CA LEU A 122 9.43 1.28 -16.46
C LEU A 122 8.69 2.58 -16.81
N GLU A 123 9.04 3.23 -17.91
CA GLU A 123 8.32 4.41 -18.41
C GLU A 123 6.86 4.06 -18.77
N LEU A 124 6.61 2.96 -19.49
CA LEU A 124 5.25 2.48 -19.78
C LEU A 124 4.43 2.20 -18.52
N ILE A 125 5.06 1.66 -17.47
CA ILE A 125 4.41 1.44 -16.17
C ILE A 125 4.02 2.77 -15.53
N GLU A 126 4.88 3.79 -15.57
CA GLU A 126 4.58 5.11 -15.01
C GLU A 126 3.50 5.84 -15.80
N GLU A 127 3.54 5.79 -17.14
CA GLU A 127 2.47 6.34 -17.99
C GLU A 127 1.12 5.70 -17.67
N ARG A 128 1.11 4.36 -17.55
CA ARG A 128 -0.09 3.62 -17.19
C ARG A 128 -0.59 4.00 -15.80
N ARG A 129 0.31 4.20 -14.84
CA ARG A 129 -0.03 4.65 -13.49
C ARG A 129 -0.63 6.05 -13.51
N ALA A 130 -0.04 6.99 -14.25
CA ALA A 130 -0.53 8.35 -14.40
C ALA A 130 -1.94 8.36 -15.01
N PHE A 131 -2.17 7.54 -16.03
CA PHE A 131 -3.49 7.33 -16.64
C PHE A 131 -4.52 6.74 -15.66
N LEU A 132 -4.13 5.75 -14.85
CA LEU A 132 -5.04 5.19 -13.83
C LEU A 132 -5.38 6.23 -12.76
N LYS A 133 -4.41 7.07 -12.36
CA LYS A 133 -4.63 8.18 -11.43
C LYS A 133 -5.53 9.27 -12.02
N SER A 134 -5.45 9.55 -13.33
CA SER A 134 -6.38 10.50 -13.96
C SER A 134 -7.79 9.91 -14.06
N GLN A 135 -7.91 8.62 -14.38
CA GLN A 135 -9.22 7.94 -14.39
C GLN A 135 -9.87 7.84 -13.00
N SER A 136 -9.08 7.70 -11.92
CA SER A 136 -9.61 7.68 -10.56
C SER A 136 -9.99 9.08 -10.04
N LYS A 137 -9.39 10.14 -10.59
CA LYS A 137 -9.82 11.53 -10.32
C LYS A 137 -11.13 11.88 -11.02
N ASP A 138 -11.36 11.34 -12.22
CA ASP A 138 -12.57 11.58 -13.00
C ASP A 138 -13.76 10.70 -12.57
N LYS A 139 -13.49 9.52 -11.98
CA LYS A 139 -14.49 8.74 -11.25
C LYS A 139 -14.59 9.24 -9.82
N LYS A 140 -15.35 10.33 -9.62
CA LYS A 140 -16.00 10.56 -8.32
C LYS A 140 -16.65 9.23 -7.92
N GLU A 141 -16.16 8.62 -6.85
CA GLU A 141 -16.87 7.54 -6.18
C GLU A 141 -18.31 8.00 -6.02
N GLY A 142 -19.27 7.27 -6.59
CA GLY A 142 -20.65 7.45 -6.17
C GLY A 142 -20.68 7.33 -4.65
N ASN A 143 -21.55 8.09 -3.99
CA ASN A 143 -21.58 8.11 -2.53
C ASN A 143 -22.06 6.78 -1.89
N TRP A 144 -22.08 5.69 -2.66
CA TRP A 144 -22.33 4.35 -2.16
C TRP A 144 -21.12 3.84 -1.38
N ARG A 145 -21.38 3.30 -0.19
CA ARG A 145 -20.42 2.68 0.73
C ARG A 145 -20.92 1.27 1.07
N ALA A 146 -20.01 0.33 1.27
CA ALA A 146 -20.34 -1.04 1.68
C ALA A 146 -20.40 -1.14 3.21
N THR A 147 -21.29 -1.99 3.74
CA THR A 147 -21.28 -2.43 5.13
C THR A 147 -20.52 -3.75 5.27
N PRO A 148 -20.02 -4.08 6.48
CA PRO A 148 -19.36 -5.37 6.74
C PRO A 148 -20.22 -6.59 6.37
N ASP A 149 -21.55 -6.44 6.42
CA ASP A 149 -22.52 -7.50 6.08
C ASP A 149 -22.76 -7.66 4.57
N GLY A 150 -22.03 -6.93 3.72
CA GLY A 150 -22.18 -6.98 2.25
C GLY A 150 -23.32 -6.14 1.68
N ASN A 151 -24.04 -5.37 2.51
CA ASN A 151 -25.03 -4.40 2.05
C ASN A 151 -24.35 -3.09 1.60
N ARG A 152 -25.08 -2.22 0.90
CA ARG A 152 -24.62 -0.87 0.54
C ARG A 152 -25.51 0.23 1.11
N TYR A 153 -24.93 1.37 1.48
CA TYR A 153 -25.65 2.57 1.89
C TYR A 153 -25.13 3.80 1.14
N TYR A 154 -25.99 4.78 0.92
CA TYR A 154 -25.64 6.03 0.24
C TYR A 154 -25.31 7.11 1.28
N THR A 155 -24.15 7.74 1.18
CA THR A 155 -23.74 8.85 2.04
C THR A 155 -24.15 10.17 1.40
N PHE A 156 -24.83 11.01 2.17
CA PHE A 156 -24.91 12.42 1.84
C PHE A 156 -23.65 13.05 2.43
N GLY A 157 -22.91 13.83 1.63
CA GLY A 157 -21.87 14.70 2.19
C GLY A 157 -22.45 15.67 3.21
N LYS A 158 -21.60 16.47 3.87
CA LYS A 158 -22.08 17.52 4.78
C LYS A 158 -22.99 18.49 4.01
N ILE A 159 -24.24 18.65 4.45
CA ILE A 159 -25.20 19.59 3.86
C ILE A 159 -24.96 20.96 4.50
N MET A 160 -24.22 21.82 3.79
CA MET A 160 -23.92 23.18 4.21
C MET A 160 -24.74 24.14 3.35
N GLU A 161 -25.83 24.66 3.89
CA GLU A 161 -26.71 25.64 3.23
C GLU A 161 -26.64 26.97 3.98
N ASP A 162 -26.58 28.08 3.23
CA ASP A 162 -26.49 29.43 3.82
C ASP A 162 -27.75 29.80 4.65
N ASP A 163 -28.92 29.31 4.22
CA ASP A 163 -30.20 29.54 4.89
C ASP A 163 -30.57 28.46 5.92
N GLN A 164 -29.74 27.41 6.03
CA GLN A 164 -29.89 26.28 6.96
C GLN A 164 -31.24 25.54 6.84
N GLN A 165 -31.95 25.72 5.72
CA GLN A 165 -33.35 25.34 5.60
C GLN A 165 -33.55 23.83 5.79
N THR A 166 -32.71 22.99 5.17
CA THR A 166 -32.82 21.54 5.26
C THR A 166 -32.64 21.04 6.69
N GLY A 167 -31.69 21.62 7.45
CA GLY A 167 -31.48 21.29 8.86
C GLY A 167 -32.68 21.63 9.73
N VAL A 168 -33.16 22.88 9.63
CA VAL A 168 -34.29 23.39 10.43
C VAL A 168 -35.59 22.62 10.14
N LEU A 169 -35.87 22.31 8.87
CA LEU A 169 -37.07 21.55 8.51
C LEU A 169 -36.98 20.08 8.95
N THR A 170 -35.79 19.47 8.86
CA THR A 170 -35.57 18.11 9.33
C THR A 170 -35.82 18.00 10.83
N GLU A 171 -35.28 18.93 11.61
CA GLU A 171 -35.49 19.00 13.07
C GLU A 171 -36.98 19.12 13.41
N LYS A 172 -37.70 20.08 12.79
CA LYS A 172 -39.14 20.24 12.99
C LYS A 172 -39.95 18.99 12.63
N LEU A 173 -39.58 18.30 11.56
CA LEU A 173 -40.25 17.08 11.15
C LEU A 173 -40.03 15.95 12.17
N ILE A 174 -38.82 15.81 12.71
CA ILE A 174 -38.53 14.84 13.77
C ILE A 174 -39.37 15.15 15.01
N GLU A 175 -39.42 16.41 15.45
CA GLU A 175 -40.18 16.82 16.63
C GLU A 175 -41.69 16.62 16.48
N GLN A 176 -42.25 16.96 15.32
CA GLN A 176 -43.70 16.94 15.11
C GLN A 176 -44.25 15.55 14.76
N THR A 177 -43.47 14.73 14.04
CA THR A 177 -43.95 13.46 13.49
C THR A 177 -43.30 12.24 14.13
N GLY A 178 -42.21 12.42 14.88
CA GLY A 178 -41.43 11.33 15.49
C GLY A 178 -40.69 10.45 14.47
N LEU A 179 -40.61 10.86 13.20
CA LEU A 179 -39.95 10.10 12.15
C LEU A 179 -38.43 10.21 12.27
N SER A 180 -37.72 9.12 11.95
CA SER A 180 -36.27 9.16 11.86
C SER A 180 -35.80 9.95 10.62
N PRO A 181 -34.60 10.55 10.66
CA PRO A 181 -34.03 11.25 9.50
C PRO A 181 -34.01 10.39 8.23
N GLN A 182 -33.67 9.12 8.35
CA GLN A 182 -33.66 8.17 7.23
C GLN A 182 -35.05 7.98 6.62
N ARG A 183 -36.12 8.01 7.43
CA ARG A 183 -37.50 7.88 6.93
C ARG A 183 -37.96 9.16 6.25
N ILE A 184 -37.61 10.32 6.78
CA ILE A 184 -37.88 11.63 6.18
C ILE A 184 -37.21 11.71 4.80
N VAL A 185 -35.91 11.40 4.72
CA VAL A 185 -35.16 11.38 3.45
C VAL A 185 -35.77 10.41 2.44
N ARG A 186 -36.13 9.19 2.87
CA ARG A 186 -36.80 8.21 2.01
C ARG A 186 -38.10 8.77 1.40
N MET A 187 -38.93 9.41 2.22
CA MET A 187 -40.21 9.96 1.77
C MET A 187 -40.01 11.15 0.83
N ALA A 188 -39.09 12.06 1.16
CA ALA A 188 -38.81 13.24 0.34
C ALA A 188 -38.24 12.86 -1.04
N ILE A 189 -37.30 11.90 -1.09
CA ILE A 189 -36.72 11.43 -2.36
C ILE A 189 -37.77 10.72 -3.21
N ALA A 190 -38.60 9.87 -2.60
CA ALA A 190 -39.67 9.17 -3.33
C ALA A 190 -40.70 10.15 -3.92
N ASP A 191 -41.13 11.13 -3.13
CA ASP A 191 -42.06 12.19 -3.56
C ASP A 191 -41.44 13.09 -4.66
N LEU A 192 -40.15 13.43 -4.54
CA LEU A 192 -39.43 14.18 -5.57
C LEU A 192 -39.29 13.38 -6.87
N TYR A 193 -38.98 12.08 -6.76
CA TYR A 193 -38.85 11.19 -7.92
C TYR A 193 -40.17 11.01 -8.66
N GLU A 194 -41.27 10.75 -7.93
CA GLU A 194 -42.61 10.63 -8.51
C GLU A 194 -43.05 11.93 -9.22
N LYS A 195 -42.66 13.09 -8.69
CA LYS A 195 -42.89 14.40 -9.33
C LYS A 195 -42.03 14.65 -10.58
N GLN A 196 -40.90 13.96 -10.73
CA GLN A 196 -39.96 14.12 -11.85
C GLN A 196 -40.13 13.07 -12.96
N GLN A 197 -41.11 12.17 -12.85
CA GLN A 197 -41.36 11.05 -13.77
C GLN A 197 -41.82 11.43 -15.21
N THR A 198 -41.50 12.63 -15.70
CA THR A 198 -41.57 12.97 -17.13
C THR A 198 -40.29 12.65 -17.91
N GLU A 199 -39.16 12.32 -17.26
CA GLU A 199 -37.86 12.14 -17.97
C GLU A 199 -36.97 10.94 -17.55
N ILE A 200 -37.37 10.07 -16.61
CA ILE A 200 -36.58 8.87 -16.24
C ILE A 200 -37.47 7.63 -16.31
N THR A 201 -37.13 6.68 -17.19
CA THR A 201 -37.93 5.46 -17.42
C THR A 201 -37.67 4.40 -16.34
N GLN A 202 -38.75 3.76 -15.86
CA GLN A 202 -38.74 2.71 -14.82
C GLN A 202 -37.76 1.55 -15.13
N ASP A 203 -37.50 1.28 -16.41
CA ASP A 203 -36.59 0.24 -16.89
C ASP A 203 -35.11 0.52 -16.53
N GLU A 204 -34.69 1.78 -16.36
CA GLU A 204 -33.31 2.12 -15.94
C GLU A 204 -33.07 1.87 -14.44
N ILE A 205 -34.13 1.79 -13.64
CA ILE A 205 -34.06 1.54 -12.19
C ILE A 205 -34.03 0.05 -11.89
N ASP A 206 -34.85 -0.74 -12.57
CA ASP A 206 -34.91 -2.18 -12.33
C ASP A 206 -33.60 -2.87 -12.73
N ASP A 207 -32.89 -2.38 -13.75
CA ASP A 207 -31.55 -2.86 -14.13
C ASP A 207 -30.48 -2.56 -13.05
N PHE A 208 -30.67 -1.49 -12.25
CA PHE A 208 -29.74 -1.08 -11.17
C PHE A 208 -30.00 -1.77 -9.83
N VAL A 209 -31.21 -2.32 -9.64
CA VAL A 209 -31.64 -3.04 -8.43
C VAL A 209 -31.52 -4.56 -8.63
N ALA A 210 -31.79 -5.07 -9.83
CA ALA A 210 -31.74 -6.51 -10.16
C ALA A 210 -30.32 -7.11 -10.22
N ALA A 211 -29.27 -6.29 -10.39
CA ALA A 211 -27.87 -6.73 -10.33
C ALA A 211 -27.45 -7.31 -8.96
N THR A 212 -28.34 -7.28 -7.95
CA THR A 212 -28.08 -7.76 -6.58
C THR A 212 -28.63 -9.15 -6.28
N THR A 213 -29.35 -9.79 -7.22
CA THR A 213 -29.98 -11.11 -6.99
C THR A 213 -29.78 -12.04 -8.19
N GLY A 214 -28.60 -12.65 -8.28
CA GLY A 214 -28.26 -13.70 -9.25
C GLY A 214 -27.43 -14.80 -8.58
N GLU A 215 -28.04 -15.96 -8.46
CA GLU A 215 -27.59 -17.30 -8.03
C GLU A 215 -26.10 -17.51 -7.67
N VAL A 216 -25.91 -17.90 -6.40
CA VAL A 216 -24.68 -18.48 -5.85
C VAL A 216 -24.53 -19.90 -6.37
N ASP A 217 -23.72 -20.09 -7.40
CA ASP A 217 -23.09 -21.38 -7.67
C ASP A 217 -21.82 -21.46 -6.80
N VAL A 218 -21.84 -22.41 -5.87
CA VAL A 218 -20.77 -22.64 -4.88
C VAL A 218 -19.53 -23.15 -5.60
N VAL A 219 -18.59 -22.26 -5.85
CA VAL A 219 -17.18 -22.60 -6.06
C VAL A 219 -16.43 -22.12 -4.83
N GLU A 220 -15.92 -23.08 -4.05
CA GLU A 220 -14.94 -22.83 -2.99
C GLU A 220 -13.70 -22.15 -3.59
N ASP A 221 -13.61 -20.83 -3.43
CA ASP A 221 -12.35 -20.11 -3.41
C ASP A 221 -12.41 -19.12 -2.25
N ALA A 222 -11.95 -19.59 -1.09
CA ALA A 222 -11.62 -18.76 0.05
C ALA A 222 -10.43 -17.87 -0.33
N ASP A 223 -10.76 -16.67 -0.78
CA ASP A 223 -9.91 -15.48 -0.74
C ASP A 223 -9.73 -15.06 0.73
N TRP A 224 -8.52 -14.65 1.12
CA TRP A 224 -8.27 -13.50 1.99
C TRP A 224 -6.74 -13.25 2.12
N GLU A 225 -6.43 -11.95 2.26
CA GLU A 225 -5.16 -11.35 2.64
C GLU A 225 -4.03 -11.40 1.60
N TYR A 226 -3.72 -10.24 1.01
CA TYR A 226 -2.40 -9.61 1.13
C TYR A 226 -2.44 -8.16 0.58
N LEU A 227 -2.23 -7.20 1.50
CA LEU A 227 -1.72 -5.83 1.34
C LEU A 227 -2.50 -4.84 0.45
N GLN A 228 -3.54 -4.24 1.03
CA GLN A 228 -3.71 -2.79 0.91
C GLN A 228 -2.96 -2.16 2.09
N GLU A 229 -1.88 -1.44 1.81
CA GLU A 229 -1.25 -0.58 2.81
C GLU A 229 -2.23 0.55 3.16
N PRO A 230 -2.48 0.82 4.46
CA PRO A 230 -3.22 2.00 4.87
C PRO A 230 -2.41 3.26 4.54
N GLU A 231 -3.08 4.29 4.04
CA GLU A 231 -2.53 5.65 4.05
C GLU A 231 -2.34 6.07 5.52
N GLU A 232 -1.10 6.06 6.01
CA GLU A 232 -0.76 6.51 7.36
C GLU A 232 -0.66 8.06 7.39
N LEU A 233 -1.42 8.70 8.28
CA LEU A 233 -1.22 10.09 8.66
C LEU A 233 -0.16 10.15 9.75
N ASP A 234 0.98 10.71 9.40
CA ASP A 234 2.15 10.70 10.26
C ASP A 234 2.10 11.77 11.36
N ILE A 235 2.50 11.39 12.57
CA ILE A 235 2.45 12.17 13.80
C ILE A 235 3.43 13.35 13.69
N GLY A 236 2.93 14.48 13.21
CA GLY A 236 3.63 15.77 13.26
C GLY A 236 3.49 16.39 14.65
N CYS A 237 4.60 16.57 15.36
CA CYS A 237 4.63 17.42 16.55
C CYS A 237 4.59 18.89 16.09
N GLU A 238 3.40 19.50 16.10
CA GLU A 238 3.25 20.96 16.00
C GLU A 238 3.29 21.56 17.42
N GLU A 239 4.22 22.47 17.66
CA GLU A 239 4.14 23.43 18.77
C GLU A 239 3.22 24.57 18.32
N ASP A 240 2.06 24.76 18.98
CA ASP A 240 1.56 26.08 19.44
C ASP A 240 0.12 26.03 20.04
N GLY A 241 0.01 26.50 21.31
CA GLY A 241 -1.00 27.43 21.86
C GLY A 241 -2.50 27.09 22.04
N TYR A 242 -2.90 26.79 23.30
CA TYR A 242 -4.22 27.01 24.00
C TYR A 242 -5.56 26.59 23.30
N VAL A 243 -6.56 25.91 23.90
CA VAL A 243 -7.32 26.09 25.16
C VAL A 243 -7.97 24.76 25.60
N GLU A 244 -8.11 24.60 26.91
CA GLU A 244 -8.70 23.53 27.74
C GLU A 244 -10.24 23.37 27.62
N VAL A 245 -10.79 22.16 27.86
CA VAL A 245 -11.94 21.86 28.77
C VAL A 245 -12.32 20.35 28.73
N THR A 246 -11.90 19.69 29.82
CA THR A 246 -12.47 18.61 30.66
C THR A 246 -13.54 17.58 30.20
N ASN A 247 -13.19 16.32 30.51
CA ASN A 247 -13.90 15.23 31.24
C ASN A 247 -15.21 14.63 30.68
N GLN A 248 -15.24 13.30 30.52
CA GLN A 248 -15.64 12.37 31.60
C GLN A 248 -15.46 10.88 31.23
N THR A 249 -15.01 10.16 32.25
CA THR A 249 -14.82 8.72 32.46
C THR A 249 -16.04 7.85 32.14
N SER A 250 -15.84 6.61 31.69
CA SER A 250 -16.56 5.42 32.21
C SER A 250 -15.86 4.10 31.89
N LEU A 251 -15.73 3.28 32.92
CA LEU A 251 -15.10 1.96 32.98
C LEU A 251 -15.89 0.88 32.23
N SER A 252 -15.17 0.06 31.45
CA SER A 252 -15.48 -1.35 31.22
C SER A 252 -14.18 -2.10 30.92
N ASP A 253 -13.87 -3.12 31.73
CA ASP A 253 -12.65 -3.97 31.69
C ASP A 253 -12.57 -4.85 30.42
N THR A 254 -12.29 -4.21 29.30
CA THR A 254 -11.57 -4.80 28.18
C THR A 254 -10.63 -3.72 27.70
N GLN A 255 -9.40 -3.72 28.23
CA GLN A 255 -8.39 -2.74 27.82
C GLN A 255 -8.22 -2.84 26.31
N THR A 256 -8.50 -1.75 25.61
CA THR A 256 -8.39 -1.70 24.16
C THR A 256 -6.91 -1.74 23.75
N ASP A 257 -6.61 -2.25 22.56
CA ASP A 257 -5.24 -2.31 22.07
C ASP A 257 -4.55 -0.91 22.08
N ALA A 258 -5.33 0.16 21.85
CA ALA A 258 -4.87 1.54 21.96
C ALA A 258 -4.48 1.93 23.40
N GLU A 259 -5.26 1.52 24.40
CA GLU A 259 -4.94 1.75 25.82
C GLU A 259 -3.71 0.93 26.27
N ILE A 260 -3.55 -0.29 25.76
CA ILE A 260 -2.36 -1.11 26.02
C ILE A 260 -1.11 -0.42 25.45
N LEU A 261 -1.17 0.06 24.21
CA LEU A 261 -0.06 0.80 23.61
C LEU A 261 0.21 2.12 24.36
N ALA A 262 -0.81 2.87 24.75
CA ALA A 262 -0.63 4.09 25.53
C ALA A 262 0.05 3.84 26.89
N ASP A 263 -0.27 2.72 27.56
CA ASP A 263 0.38 2.30 28.80
C ASP A 263 1.86 1.92 28.58
N ILE A 264 2.16 1.22 27.49
CA ILE A 264 3.54 0.89 27.10
C ILE A 264 4.33 2.19 26.87
N LEU A 265 3.79 3.13 26.10
CA LEU A 265 4.44 4.41 25.82
C LEU A 265 4.64 5.26 27.08
N ARG A 266 3.70 5.20 28.04
CA ARG A 266 3.78 5.94 29.31
C ARG A 266 4.85 5.39 30.26
N SER A 267 5.05 4.08 30.25
CA SER A 267 5.97 3.39 31.16
C SER A 267 7.35 3.10 30.55
N ALA A 268 7.51 3.35 29.26
CA ALA A 268 8.76 3.13 28.55
C ALA A 268 9.92 3.93 29.16
N TRP A 269 11.03 3.24 29.45
CA TRP A 269 12.26 3.84 29.97
C TRP A 269 13.38 3.90 28.92
N ASP A 270 13.24 3.17 27.82
CA ASP A 270 14.14 3.21 26.67
C ASP A 270 13.36 3.21 25.34
N TYR A 271 14.08 3.46 24.24
CA TYR A 271 13.47 3.45 22.91
C TYR A 271 13.09 2.04 22.43
N GLU A 272 13.73 0.98 22.92
CA GLU A 272 13.41 -0.38 22.49
C GLU A 272 12.01 -0.81 22.94
N GLU A 273 11.57 -0.37 24.12
CA GLU A 273 10.20 -0.59 24.58
C GLU A 273 9.18 0.20 23.77
N VAL A 274 9.48 1.46 23.45
CA VAL A 274 8.65 2.29 22.55
C VAL A 274 8.54 1.62 21.19
N ARG A 275 9.67 1.22 20.61
CA ARG A 275 9.76 0.57 19.30
C ARG A 275 8.94 -0.71 19.28
N ARG A 276 9.15 -1.62 20.25
CA ARG A 276 8.41 -2.88 20.35
C ARG A 276 6.90 -2.67 20.46
N GLY A 277 6.47 -1.69 21.26
CA GLY A 277 5.06 -1.33 21.38
C GLY A 277 4.46 -0.88 20.05
N LEU A 278 5.13 0.04 19.36
CA LEU A 278 4.68 0.56 18.06
C LEU A 278 4.62 -0.51 16.97
N TYR A 279 5.54 -1.47 16.97
CA TYR A 279 5.49 -2.61 16.04
C TYR A 279 4.32 -3.55 16.32
N GLN A 280 4.09 -3.89 17.59
CA GLN A 280 3.05 -4.84 17.98
C GLN A 280 1.64 -4.28 17.79
N TYR A 281 1.48 -2.97 17.98
CA TYR A 281 0.19 -2.27 17.98
C TYR A 281 0.12 -1.19 16.89
N GLN A 282 0.72 -1.47 15.72
CA GLN A 282 0.86 -0.48 14.64
C GLN A 282 -0.48 0.11 14.18
N SER A 283 -1.53 -0.70 14.11
CA SER A 283 -2.86 -0.29 13.64
C SER A 283 -3.56 0.72 14.56
N VAL A 284 -3.15 0.84 15.82
CA VAL A 284 -3.79 1.68 16.84
C VAL A 284 -2.86 2.78 17.37
N LYS A 285 -1.74 3.03 16.69
CA LYS A 285 -0.71 3.99 17.13
C LYS A 285 -1.23 5.43 17.28
N GLU A 286 -2.10 5.88 16.38
CA GLU A 286 -2.68 7.23 16.42
C GLU A 286 -3.61 7.40 17.62
N GLU A 287 -4.51 6.43 17.82
CA GLU A 287 -5.43 6.40 18.96
C GLU A 287 -4.67 6.39 20.29
N ALA A 288 -3.64 5.54 20.39
CA ALA A 288 -2.78 5.47 21.56
C ALA A 288 -2.01 6.78 21.82
N TRP A 289 -1.52 7.44 20.76
CA TRP A 289 -0.84 8.73 20.88
C TRP A 289 -1.77 9.82 21.41
N HIS A 290 -3.03 9.82 20.99
CA HIS A 290 -4.05 10.76 21.46
C HIS A 290 -4.41 10.57 22.94
N LEU A 291 -4.23 9.37 23.50
CA LEU A 291 -4.43 9.08 24.92
C LEU A 291 -3.29 9.56 25.84
N LEU A 292 -2.13 9.91 25.29
CA LEU A 292 -1.01 10.47 26.06
C LEU A 292 -1.20 11.96 26.34
N SER A 293 -0.86 12.38 27.55
CA SER A 293 -0.70 13.79 27.93
C SER A 293 0.53 14.42 27.26
N ASN A 294 0.57 15.75 27.21
CA ASN A 294 1.68 16.49 26.59
C ASN A 294 3.04 16.17 27.24
N SER A 295 3.08 16.01 28.57
CA SER A 295 4.31 15.62 29.28
C SER A 295 4.77 14.20 28.94
N GLU A 296 3.82 13.27 28.73
CA GLU A 296 4.13 11.89 28.37
C GLU A 296 4.62 11.80 26.91
N ARG A 297 3.97 12.51 25.98
CA ARG A 297 4.45 12.64 24.60
C ARG A 297 5.85 13.24 24.56
N GLN A 298 6.12 14.26 25.36
CA GLN A 298 7.44 14.87 25.45
C GLN A 298 8.49 13.88 25.99
N SER A 299 8.13 13.05 26.98
CA SER A 299 9.00 11.97 27.48
C SER A 299 9.33 10.96 26.38
N VAL A 300 8.34 10.51 25.62
CA VAL A 300 8.54 9.59 24.49
C VAL A 300 9.42 10.21 23.41
N CYS A 301 9.20 11.48 23.07
CA CYS A 301 10.04 12.21 22.09
C CYS A 301 11.50 12.35 22.55
N GLN A 302 11.76 12.46 23.85
CA GLN A 302 13.13 12.51 24.38
C GLN A 302 13.86 11.17 24.21
N LEU A 303 13.14 10.05 24.29
CA LEU A 303 13.69 8.71 24.08
C LEU A 303 14.03 8.42 22.61
N LEU A 304 13.50 9.19 21.65
CA LEU A 304 13.76 8.95 20.23
C LEU A 304 15.27 9.04 19.90
N PRO A 305 15.82 8.08 19.16
CA PRO A 305 17.21 8.09 18.76
C PRO A 305 17.46 9.20 17.73
N GLU A 306 18.68 9.73 17.72
CA GLU A 306 19.10 10.84 16.83
C GLU A 306 18.73 10.66 15.35
N PRO A 307 18.84 9.47 14.74
CA PRO A 307 18.44 9.26 13.35
C PRO A 307 16.95 9.55 13.08
N ILE A 308 16.08 9.16 14.01
CA ILE A 308 14.64 9.37 13.89
C ILE A 308 14.30 10.86 14.07
N LYS A 309 14.98 11.55 14.97
CA LYS A 309 14.87 13.01 15.11
C LYS A 309 15.28 13.72 13.82
N LYS A 310 16.39 13.32 13.20
CA LYS A 310 16.86 13.87 11.92
C LYS A 310 15.88 13.61 10.77
N LEU A 311 15.30 12.41 10.69
CA LEU A 311 14.30 12.08 9.68
C LEU A 311 12.98 12.82 9.91
N SER A 312 12.54 12.95 11.16
CA SER A 312 11.36 13.75 11.51
C SER A 312 11.54 15.22 11.11
N HIS A 313 12.71 15.80 11.38
CA HIS A 313 13.04 17.15 10.93
C HIS A 313 13.09 17.25 9.39
N ALA A 314 13.72 16.28 8.72
CA ALA A 314 13.76 16.25 7.25
C ALA A 314 12.36 16.17 6.63
N LYS A 315 11.41 15.51 7.30
CA LYS A 315 10.01 15.47 6.90
C LYS A 315 9.31 16.82 7.10
N GLN A 316 9.56 17.50 8.22
CA GLN A 316 9.07 18.87 8.46
C GLN A 316 9.61 19.86 7.42
N GLU A 317 10.89 19.72 7.04
CA GLU A 317 11.53 20.47 5.96
C GLU A 317 11.04 20.08 4.55
N ARG A 318 10.12 19.11 4.44
CA ARG A 318 9.59 18.53 3.19
C ARG A 318 10.67 17.94 2.26
N LEU A 319 11.81 17.53 2.82
CA LEU A 319 12.87 16.80 2.09
C LEU A 319 12.43 15.36 1.81
N ILE A 320 11.69 14.79 2.75
CA ILE A 320 11.14 13.45 2.70
C ILE A 320 9.64 13.51 3.01
N VAL A 321 8.88 12.54 2.51
CA VAL A 321 7.43 12.45 2.70
C VAL A 321 7.06 11.53 3.84
N ASN A 322 7.76 10.41 3.99
CA ASN A 322 7.55 9.51 5.11
C ASN A 322 8.81 8.68 5.38
N PHE A 323 8.90 8.06 6.55
CA PHE A 323 9.93 7.09 6.86
C PHE A 323 9.46 6.09 7.91
N TYR A 324 10.03 4.89 7.90
CA TYR A 324 9.87 3.94 9.00
C TYR A 324 11.20 3.21 9.26
N GLU A 325 11.40 2.78 10.50
CA GLU A 325 12.56 1.96 10.87
C GLU A 325 12.29 0.50 10.49
N LEU A 326 13.31 -0.24 10.05
CA LEU A 326 13.23 -1.68 9.75
C LEU A 326 13.54 -2.53 11.00
N GLU A 327 13.10 -3.79 11.00
CA GLU A 327 13.07 -4.68 12.18
C GLU A 327 14.40 -4.82 12.93
N SER A 328 15.54 -4.73 12.22
CA SER A 328 16.88 -4.91 12.79
C SER A 328 17.37 -3.72 13.62
N GLY A 329 16.67 -2.57 13.58
CA GLY A 329 17.16 -1.30 14.12
C GLY A 329 18.31 -0.73 13.27
N GLY A 330 18.34 0.59 13.09
CA GLY A 330 19.45 1.28 12.42
C GLY A 330 19.45 1.25 10.88
N MET A 331 18.39 0.71 10.27
CA MET A 331 18.08 0.87 8.84
C MET A 331 16.70 1.50 8.72
N TYR A 332 16.55 2.48 7.84
CA TYR A 332 15.33 3.25 7.67
C TYR A 332 14.87 3.16 6.23
N ALA A 333 13.60 2.82 6.01
CA ALA A 333 12.95 3.00 4.72
C ALA A 333 12.45 4.44 4.64
N VAL A 334 12.95 5.20 3.68
CA VAL A 334 12.67 6.64 3.53
C VAL A 334 12.04 6.90 2.17
N PHE A 335 10.92 7.63 2.16
CA PHE A 335 10.23 8.07 0.95
C PHE A 335 10.59 9.52 0.69
N THR A 336 11.26 9.80 -0.42
CA THR A 336 11.77 11.14 -0.73
C THR A 336 10.74 12.01 -1.41
N ALA A 337 10.95 13.34 -1.39
CA ALA A 337 10.04 14.28 -2.03
C ALA A 337 9.99 14.13 -3.57
N ASP A 338 11.09 13.68 -4.19
CA ASP A 338 11.18 13.40 -5.63
C ASP A 338 10.54 12.05 -6.02
N CYS A 339 10.36 11.12 -5.07
CA CYS A 339 9.77 9.81 -5.34
C CYS A 339 9.07 9.20 -4.11
N HIS A 340 7.79 9.55 -3.90
CA HIS A 340 7.02 9.08 -2.74
C HIS A 340 6.63 7.59 -2.75
N LEU A 341 6.96 6.86 -3.83
CA LEU A 341 6.53 5.47 -4.05
C LEU A 341 7.68 4.47 -4.02
N ILE A 342 8.92 4.94 -3.96
CA ILE A 342 10.11 4.09 -3.84
C ILE A 342 10.68 4.32 -2.46
N GLU A 343 10.61 3.30 -1.62
CA GLU A 343 11.37 3.28 -0.39
C GLU A 343 12.86 3.24 -0.72
N ARG A 344 13.61 4.19 -0.19
CA ARG A 344 15.06 4.14 -0.16
C ARG A 344 15.48 3.62 1.19
N ILE A 345 16.17 2.49 1.18
CA ILE A 345 16.75 1.92 2.39
C ILE A 345 18.03 2.70 2.71
N VAL A 346 18.03 3.37 3.86
CA VAL A 346 19.13 4.22 4.34
C VAL A 346 19.64 3.66 5.66
N SER A 347 20.93 3.39 5.73
CA SER A 347 21.57 3.00 6.99
C SER A 347 21.84 4.22 7.86
N ILE A 348 21.90 4.02 9.18
CA ILE A 348 22.28 5.06 10.14
C ILE A 348 23.63 5.73 9.79
N HIS A 349 24.59 4.98 9.24
CA HIS A 349 25.91 5.47 8.88
C HIS A 349 25.91 6.35 7.62
N SER A 350 24.93 6.15 6.74
CA SER A 350 24.77 6.90 5.49
C SER A 350 23.70 7.99 5.56
N LEU A 351 23.00 8.12 6.70
CA LEU A 351 21.85 9.01 6.83
C LEU A 351 22.21 10.48 6.63
N ASP A 352 23.31 10.94 7.22
CA ASP A 352 23.73 12.34 7.10
C ASP A 352 24.08 12.70 5.65
N GLN A 353 24.86 11.84 4.98
CA GLN A 353 25.20 12.02 3.56
C GLN A 353 23.94 12.01 2.68
N PHE A 354 23.00 11.10 2.96
CA PHE A 354 21.74 11.02 2.23
C PHE A 354 20.89 12.29 2.36
N LEU A 355 20.76 12.85 3.57
CA LEU A 355 20.02 14.10 3.79
C LEU A 355 20.70 15.29 3.15
N ASP A 356 22.03 15.36 3.17
CA ASP A 356 22.79 16.42 2.51
C ASP A 356 22.66 16.37 0.98
N ASP A 357 22.66 15.17 0.39
CA ASP A 357 22.41 14.97 -1.04
C ASP A 357 21.00 15.44 -1.44
N LEU A 358 19.98 15.15 -0.62
CA LEU A 358 18.61 15.64 -0.85
C LEU A 358 18.53 17.17 -0.78
N ARG A 359 19.17 17.78 0.21
CA ARG A 359 19.23 19.25 0.35
C ARG A 359 20.00 19.90 -0.80
N ALA A 360 21.05 19.25 -1.29
CA ALA A 360 21.82 19.75 -2.42
C ALA A 360 20.97 19.76 -3.70
N LYS A 361 20.20 18.70 -3.96
CA LYS A 361 19.30 18.63 -5.12
C LYS A 361 18.24 19.74 -5.13
N LEU A 362 17.66 20.05 -3.99
CA LEU A 362 16.66 21.13 -3.85
C LEU A 362 17.20 22.55 -4.05
N LYS A 363 18.53 22.75 -4.09
CA LYS A 363 19.14 24.05 -4.39
C LYS A 363 19.39 24.29 -5.88
N PHE A 364 19.20 23.26 -6.72
CA PHE A 364 19.45 23.33 -8.16
C PHE A 364 18.17 23.27 -9.02
N ASP A 365 17.01 23.12 -8.39
CA ASP A 365 15.68 23.45 -8.93
C ASP A 365 15.23 24.82 -8.43
#